data_AF-A0A4Z0PUP0-F1
#
_entry.id   AF-A0A4Z0PUP0-F1
#
_cell.length_a   1.000
_cell.length_b   1.000
_cell.length_c   1.000
_cell.angle_alpha   90.00
_cell.angle_beta   90.00
_cell.angle_gamma   90.00
#
_symmetry.space_group_name_H-M   'P 1'
#
loop_
_entity.id
_entity.type
_entity.pdbx_description
1 polymer ?
#
loop_
_entity_poly.entity_id
_entity_poly.type
_entity_poly.pdbx_seq_one_letter_code
_entity_poly.pdbx_strand_id
1 'polypeptide(L)'
;MTFIIIPHIGAGGFHFGMSRTAIRTQVNEVPQQFLRGGVEDTDYYPSLGLLVLYNDAETCEALEFTRPARVLLGAVSLLPLSKKKALTLFAADPALEQDEAGYTCYQQGIGAYYEVSQRAESIIAFRPGYYDKNKEPLRELAALDVTTMSVDEIMAFFEKANPSKRS
;
A
#
# COMPACT_ATOMS: atom_id res chain seq x y z
N MET A 1 -15.51 -11.99 6.38
CA MET A 1 -15.30 -11.27 7.66
C MET A 1 -15.48 -9.77 7.43
N THR A 2 -15.83 -9.00 8.47
CA THR A 2 -15.95 -7.53 8.36
C THR A 2 -14.70 -6.85 8.91
N PHE A 3 -14.14 -5.92 8.15
CA PHE A 3 -12.99 -5.11 8.52
C PHE A 3 -13.41 -3.64 8.50
N ILE A 4 -13.28 -2.97 9.64
CA ILE A 4 -13.51 -1.53 9.74
C ILE A 4 -12.15 -0.85 9.65
N ILE A 5 -11.95 -0.08 8.60
CA ILE A 5 -10.74 0.73 8.42
C ILE A 5 -10.80 1.89 9.40
N ILE A 6 -9.71 2.05 10.13
CA ILE A 6 -9.40 3.26 10.89
C ILE A 6 -8.22 3.92 10.14
N PRO A 7 -8.43 5.07 9.48
CA PRO A 7 -7.41 5.74 8.67
C PRO A 7 -6.06 5.81 9.37
N HIS A 8 -4.98 5.45 8.64
CA HIS A 8 -3.60 5.46 9.11
C HIS A 8 -3.28 4.61 10.36
N ILE A 9 -4.24 3.84 10.86
CA ILE A 9 -4.08 2.98 12.04
C ILE A 9 -4.12 1.50 11.65
N GLY A 10 -5.08 1.10 10.80
CA GLY A 10 -5.24 -0.28 10.35
C GLY A 10 -6.68 -0.64 10.04
N ALA A 11 -7.04 -1.92 10.15
CA ALA A 11 -8.41 -2.38 9.97
C ALA A 11 -8.76 -3.61 10.81
N GLY A 12 -9.91 -3.55 11.50
CA GLY A 12 -10.32 -4.63 12.41
C GLY A 12 -9.32 -4.79 13.56
N GLY A 13 -8.79 -6.00 13.77
CA GLY A 13 -7.75 -6.28 14.76
C GLY A 13 -6.31 -5.98 14.28
N PHE A 14 -6.12 -5.76 12.98
CA PHE A 14 -4.81 -5.61 12.36
C PHE A 14 -4.42 -4.13 12.33
N HIS A 15 -3.24 -3.83 12.88
CA HIS A 15 -2.72 -2.47 12.96
C HIS A 15 -1.40 -2.36 12.19
N PHE A 16 -1.16 -1.20 11.59
CA PHE A 16 0.13 -0.91 11.00
C PHE A 16 1.22 -0.91 12.09
N GLY A 17 2.42 -1.40 11.74
CA GLY A 17 3.52 -1.60 12.67
C GLY A 17 3.46 -2.90 13.48
N MET A 18 2.35 -3.66 13.43
CA MET A 18 2.34 -5.02 14.00
C MET A 18 3.36 -5.91 13.29
N SER A 19 4.06 -6.76 14.04
CA SER A 19 4.95 -7.75 13.45
C SER A 19 4.14 -8.84 12.72
N ARG A 20 4.75 -9.44 11.70
CA ARG A 20 4.21 -10.61 11.00
C ARG A 20 3.77 -11.72 11.95
N THR A 21 4.58 -12.03 12.95
CA THR A 21 4.25 -13.05 13.96
C THR A 21 2.97 -12.66 14.72
N ALA A 22 2.84 -11.41 15.16
CA ALA A 22 1.65 -10.95 15.87
C ALA A 22 0.39 -11.07 15.01
N ILE A 23 0.47 -10.70 13.73
CA ILE A 23 -0.64 -10.85 12.79
C ILE A 23 -1.01 -12.32 12.59
N ARG A 24 -0.03 -13.19 12.33
CA ARG A 24 -0.26 -14.63 12.14
C ARG A 24 -0.91 -15.27 13.37
N THR A 25 -0.58 -14.84 14.59
CA THR A 25 -1.23 -15.36 15.80
C THR A 25 -2.70 -14.95 15.97
N GLN A 26 -3.15 -13.88 15.29
CA GLN A 26 -4.54 -13.44 15.35
C GLN A 26 -5.44 -14.16 14.33
N VAL A 27 -4.84 -14.84 13.35
CA VAL A 27 -5.57 -15.52 12.28
C VAL A 27 -5.45 -17.03 12.46
N ASN A 28 -6.60 -17.71 12.53
CA ASN A 28 -6.64 -19.17 12.59
C ASN A 28 -6.56 -19.78 11.18
N GLU A 29 -5.59 -19.34 10.39
CA GLU A 29 -5.31 -19.77 9.02
C GLU A 29 -3.81 -19.57 8.76
N VAL A 30 -3.16 -20.54 8.10
CA VAL A 30 -1.77 -20.37 7.63
C VAL A 30 -1.82 -19.56 6.33
N PRO A 31 -1.12 -18.41 6.23
CA PRO A 31 -1.16 -17.61 5.02
C PRO A 31 -0.42 -18.29 3.86
N GLN A 32 -0.83 -17.95 2.65
CA GLN A 32 -0.02 -18.11 1.44
C GLN A 32 0.98 -16.96 1.38
N GLN A 33 2.26 -17.24 1.63
CA GLN A 33 3.31 -16.23 1.59
C GLN A 33 3.94 -16.13 0.20
N PHE A 34 4.15 -14.91 -0.29
CA PHE A 34 4.81 -14.66 -1.57
C PHE A 34 5.39 -13.24 -1.66
N LEU A 35 6.29 -13.02 -2.63
CA LEU A 35 6.80 -11.69 -2.99
C LEU A 35 5.97 -11.12 -4.14
N ARG A 36 5.13 -10.12 -3.86
CA ARG A 36 4.38 -9.40 -4.90
C ARG A 36 5.35 -8.53 -5.71
N GLY A 37 5.25 -8.64 -7.04
CA GLY A 37 6.18 -7.97 -7.96
C GLY A 37 7.64 -8.37 -7.75
N GLY A 38 7.91 -9.48 -7.05
CA GLY A 38 9.26 -9.94 -6.70
C GLY A 38 9.92 -9.20 -5.53
N VAL A 39 9.25 -8.23 -4.90
CA VAL A 39 9.87 -7.38 -3.85
C VAL A 39 9.00 -7.18 -2.61
N GLU A 40 7.68 -7.12 -2.73
CA GLU A 40 6.78 -6.84 -1.61
C GLU A 40 6.39 -8.15 -0.88
N ASP A 41 7.01 -8.41 0.28
CA ASP A 41 6.72 -9.60 1.07
C ASP A 41 5.32 -9.54 1.67
N THR A 42 4.50 -10.55 1.33
CA THR A 42 3.06 -10.52 1.50
C THR A 42 2.56 -11.84 2.07
N ASP A 43 1.72 -11.77 3.11
CA ASP A 43 0.88 -12.88 3.55
C ASP A 43 -0.52 -12.73 2.96
N TYR A 44 -1.03 -13.76 2.28
CA TYR A 44 -2.42 -13.80 1.82
C TYR A 44 -3.22 -14.83 2.60
N TYR A 45 -4.38 -14.40 3.10
CA TYR A 45 -5.37 -15.21 3.80
C TYR A 45 -6.64 -15.31 2.92
N PRO A 46 -6.71 -16.30 2.00
CA PRO A 46 -7.83 -16.47 1.07
C PRO A 46 -9.20 -16.53 1.75
N SER A 47 -9.31 -17.19 2.91
CA SER A 47 -10.59 -17.35 3.59
C SER A 47 -11.17 -16.00 4.06
N LEU A 48 -10.28 -15.04 4.33
CA LEU A 48 -10.63 -13.70 4.77
C LEU A 48 -10.74 -12.70 3.63
N GLY A 49 -10.08 -12.96 2.50
CA GLY A 49 -9.87 -11.98 1.44
C GLY A 49 -8.94 -10.85 1.92
N LEU A 50 -7.88 -11.21 2.65
CA LEU A 50 -6.94 -10.27 3.26
C LEU A 50 -5.52 -10.55 2.80
N LEU A 51 -4.84 -9.54 2.30
CA LEU A 51 -3.40 -9.51 2.11
C LEU A 51 -2.78 -8.55 3.11
N VAL A 52 -1.67 -8.98 3.70
CA VAL A 52 -0.89 -8.18 4.64
C VAL A 52 0.48 -7.96 4.03
N LEU A 53 0.82 -6.70 3.78
CA LEU A 53 2.08 -6.31 3.16
C LEU A 53 3.04 -5.82 4.24
N TYR A 54 4.27 -6.29 4.19
CA TYR A 54 5.30 -6.02 5.19
C TYR A 54 6.47 -5.24 4.60
N ASN A 55 7.19 -4.51 5.47
CA ASN A 55 8.54 -4.04 5.15
C ASN A 55 9.61 -5.08 5.47
N ASP A 56 10.85 -4.72 5.17
CA ASP A 56 12.08 -5.47 5.46
C ASP A 56 12.28 -5.78 6.96
N ALA A 57 11.64 -5.01 7.85
CA ALA A 57 11.62 -5.28 9.29
C ALA A 57 10.48 -6.22 9.72
N GLU A 58 9.80 -6.86 8.76
CA GLU A 58 8.65 -7.75 8.95
C GLU A 58 7.48 -7.11 9.73
N THR A 59 7.30 -5.80 9.57
CA THR A 59 6.18 -5.06 10.19
C THR A 59 5.16 -4.66 9.13
N CYS A 60 3.87 -4.73 9.49
CA CYS A 60 2.76 -4.45 8.59
C CYS A 60 2.74 -2.97 8.18
N GLU A 61 2.67 -2.71 6.88
CA GLU A 61 2.60 -1.36 6.34
C GLU A 61 1.34 -1.07 5.55
N ALA A 62 0.74 -2.12 4.98
CA ALA A 62 -0.53 -2.04 4.31
C ALA A 62 -1.34 -3.33 4.49
N LEU A 63 -2.65 -3.16 4.41
CA LEU A 63 -3.64 -4.22 4.40
C LEU A 63 -4.44 -4.05 3.11
N GLU A 64 -4.43 -5.05 2.25
CA GLU A 64 -5.25 -5.06 1.05
C GLU A 64 -6.34 -6.12 1.18
N PHE A 65 -7.53 -5.77 0.70
CA PHE A 65 -8.73 -6.55 0.89
C PHE A 65 -9.38 -6.86 -0.44
N THR A 66 -9.73 -8.12 -0.64
CA THR A 66 -10.50 -8.62 -1.78
C THR A 66 -11.74 -9.36 -1.26
N ARG A 67 -12.58 -9.89 -2.14
CA ARG A 67 -13.68 -10.76 -1.71
C ARG A 67 -13.07 -12.05 -1.10
N PRO A 68 -13.62 -12.60 0.01
CA PRO A 68 -14.95 -12.33 0.59
C PRO A 68 -14.98 -11.28 1.72
N ALA A 69 -13.96 -10.42 1.86
CA ALA A 69 -13.95 -9.38 2.88
C ALA A 69 -15.15 -8.42 2.72
N ARG A 70 -15.67 -7.92 3.85
CA ARG A 70 -16.53 -6.75 3.89
C ARG A 70 -15.74 -5.61 4.51
N VAL A 71 -15.32 -4.65 3.70
CA VAL A 71 -14.44 -3.55 4.11
C VAL A 71 -15.25 -2.30 4.30
N LEU A 72 -15.22 -1.72 5.49
CA LEU A 72 -16.01 -0.56 5.89
C LEU A 72 -15.11 0.64 6.21
N LEU A 73 -15.53 1.83 5.77
CA LEU A 73 -15.06 3.11 6.29
C LEU A 73 -16.25 3.80 6.95
N GLY A 74 -16.25 3.85 8.29
CA GLY A 74 -17.45 4.18 9.05
C GLY A 74 -18.60 3.23 8.70
N ALA A 75 -19.71 3.78 8.21
CA ALA A 75 -20.88 2.99 7.77
C ALA A 75 -20.83 2.55 6.30
N VAL A 76 -19.84 3.00 5.53
CA VAL A 76 -19.79 2.80 4.07
C VAL A 76 -18.98 1.56 3.73
N SER A 77 -19.58 0.62 2.99
CA SER A 77 -18.87 -0.56 2.46
C SER A 77 -18.14 -0.20 1.17
N LEU A 78 -16.82 -0.36 1.12
CA LEU A 78 -15.96 0.16 0.05
C LEU A 78 -15.86 -0.75 -1.18
N LEU A 79 -15.59 -2.05 -1.00
CA LEU A 79 -15.56 -3.04 -2.10
C LEU A 79 -16.78 -2.98 -3.04
N PRO A 80 -18.02 -2.79 -2.56
CA PRO A 80 -19.18 -2.69 -3.44
C PRO A 80 -19.33 -1.33 -4.15
N LEU A 81 -18.59 -0.29 -3.80
CA LEU A 81 -18.75 1.03 -4.42
C LEU A 81 -18.27 1.04 -5.86
N SER A 82 -18.98 1.78 -6.70
CA SER A 82 -18.43 2.21 -7.98
C SER A 82 -17.35 3.27 -7.77
N LYS A 83 -16.41 3.35 -8.70
CA LYS A 83 -15.32 4.33 -8.67
C LYS A 83 -15.84 5.76 -8.49
N LYS A 84 -16.86 6.14 -9.26
CA LYS A 84 -17.51 7.47 -9.15
C LYS A 84 -17.97 7.79 -7.72
N LYS A 85 -18.62 6.84 -7.03
CA LYS A 85 -19.10 7.06 -5.66
C LYS A 85 -17.95 7.14 -4.67
N ALA A 86 -16.92 6.31 -4.84
CA ALA A 86 -15.73 6.36 -4.01
C ALA A 86 -14.99 7.70 -4.16
N LEU A 87 -14.83 8.21 -5.38
CA LEU A 87 -14.21 9.51 -5.62
C LEU A 87 -14.99 10.66 -4.98
N THR A 88 -16.33 10.61 -4.99
CA THR A 88 -17.14 11.60 -4.26
C THR A 88 -16.90 11.53 -2.75
N LEU A 89 -16.72 10.32 -2.19
CA LEU A 89 -16.43 10.13 -0.77
C LEU A 89 -15.09 10.74 -0.36
N PHE A 90 -14.10 10.74 -1.26
CA PHE A 90 -12.74 11.21 -0.99
C PHE A 90 -12.40 12.58 -1.61
N ALA A 91 -13.38 13.30 -2.15
CA ALA A 91 -13.16 14.56 -2.88
C ALA A 91 -12.53 15.69 -2.05
N ALA A 92 -12.52 15.56 -0.72
CA ALA A 92 -11.89 16.53 0.18
C ALA A 92 -10.37 16.36 0.30
N ASP A 93 -9.81 15.25 -0.20
CA ASP A 93 -8.37 15.02 -0.19
C ASP A 93 -7.69 15.84 -1.31
N PRO A 94 -6.86 16.84 -0.97
CA PRO A 94 -6.20 17.69 -1.97
C PRO A 94 -5.13 16.94 -2.79
N ALA A 95 -4.68 15.78 -2.31
CA ALA A 95 -3.69 14.94 -2.97
C ALA A 95 -4.31 13.69 -3.60
N LEU A 96 -5.64 13.62 -3.73
CA LEU A 96 -6.33 12.48 -4.34
C LEU A 96 -5.80 12.20 -5.75
N GLU A 97 -5.15 11.04 -5.90
CA GLU A 97 -4.71 10.53 -7.20
C GLU A 97 -5.74 9.57 -7.77
N GLN A 98 -5.95 9.60 -9.08
CA GLN A 98 -6.84 8.70 -9.80
C GLN A 98 -6.42 8.58 -11.26
N ASP A 99 -6.68 7.41 -11.84
CA ASP A 99 -6.46 7.13 -13.26
C ASP A 99 -7.64 6.32 -13.82
N GLU A 100 -7.44 5.42 -14.80
CA GLU A 100 -8.48 4.48 -15.23
C GLU A 100 -8.61 3.30 -14.25
N ALA A 101 -7.49 2.80 -13.74
CA ALA A 101 -7.40 1.58 -12.94
C ALA A 101 -7.85 1.75 -11.47
N GLY A 102 -7.74 2.95 -10.89
CA GLY A 102 -7.98 3.10 -9.47
C GLY A 102 -8.00 4.53 -8.93
N TYR A 103 -7.90 4.63 -7.62
CA TYR A 103 -7.63 5.87 -6.89
C TYR A 103 -6.77 5.61 -5.65
N THR A 104 -6.10 6.66 -5.18
CA THR A 104 -5.36 6.70 -3.92
C THR A 104 -5.71 7.98 -3.17
N CYS A 105 -6.37 7.84 -2.02
CA CYS A 105 -6.64 8.89 -1.05
C CYS A 105 -5.58 8.85 0.05
N TYR A 106 -4.62 9.77 -0.02
CA TYR A 106 -3.53 9.88 0.95
C TYR A 106 -3.99 10.42 2.29
N GLN A 107 -4.97 11.32 2.32
CA GLN A 107 -5.46 11.89 3.58
C GLN A 107 -6.01 10.81 4.51
N GLN A 108 -6.65 9.77 3.96
CA GLN A 108 -7.20 8.66 4.74
C GLN A 108 -6.36 7.38 4.69
N GLY A 109 -5.35 7.33 3.83
CA GLY A 109 -4.53 6.14 3.65
C GLY A 109 -5.31 5.00 3.01
N ILE A 110 -6.14 5.29 2.00
CA ILE A 110 -7.03 4.31 1.36
C ILE A 110 -6.89 4.40 -0.16
N GLY A 111 -6.75 3.26 -0.84
CA GLY A 111 -6.80 3.17 -2.29
C GLY A 111 -7.72 2.04 -2.76
N ALA A 112 -8.02 2.01 -4.05
CA ALA A 112 -8.81 0.94 -4.64
C ALA A 112 -8.48 0.72 -6.11
N TYR A 113 -8.61 -0.54 -6.53
CA TYR A 113 -8.37 -0.99 -7.90
C TYR A 113 -9.66 -1.53 -8.53
N TYR A 114 -9.90 -1.22 -9.82
CA TYR A 114 -11.18 -1.42 -10.52
C TYR A 114 -11.06 -2.11 -11.91
N GLU A 115 -9.87 -2.49 -12.36
CA GLU A 115 -9.54 -2.72 -13.80
C GLU A 115 -10.57 -3.51 -14.63
N VAL A 116 -11.12 -4.61 -14.12
CA VAL A 116 -12.03 -5.50 -14.90
C VAL A 116 -13.50 -5.26 -14.56
N SER A 117 -13.82 -4.46 -13.52
CA SER A 117 -15.17 -4.44 -12.94
C SER A 117 -15.69 -3.04 -12.61
N GLN A 118 -17.01 -2.86 -12.65
CA GLN A 118 -17.69 -1.62 -12.22
C GLN A 118 -17.57 -1.36 -10.70
N ARG A 119 -16.88 -2.23 -9.97
CA ARG A 119 -16.69 -2.23 -8.51
C ARG A 119 -15.22 -2.45 -8.19
N ALA A 120 -14.80 -2.12 -6.98
CA ALA A 120 -13.44 -2.39 -6.57
C ALA A 120 -13.20 -3.91 -6.54
N GLU A 121 -12.10 -4.32 -7.14
CA GLU A 121 -11.52 -5.66 -7.02
C GLU A 121 -10.80 -5.79 -5.69
N SER A 122 -10.04 -4.75 -5.35
CA SER A 122 -9.39 -4.63 -4.06
C SER A 122 -9.53 -3.22 -3.48
N ILE A 123 -9.47 -3.17 -2.14
CA ILE A 123 -9.30 -1.95 -1.36
C ILE A 123 -8.00 -2.10 -0.58
N ILE A 124 -7.13 -1.11 -0.61
CA ILE A 124 -5.92 -1.06 0.22
C ILE A 124 -6.07 0.00 1.29
N ALA A 125 -5.72 -0.33 2.53
CA ALA A 125 -5.50 0.61 3.61
C ALA A 125 -4.01 0.60 3.96
N PHE A 126 -3.39 1.76 4.12
CA PHE A 126 -1.94 1.87 4.27
C PHE A 126 -1.52 2.91 5.30
N ARG A 127 -0.33 2.70 5.88
CA ARG A 127 0.27 3.63 6.84
C ARG A 127 0.76 4.93 6.18
N PRO A 128 0.94 6.01 6.96
CA PRO A 128 1.63 7.21 6.46
C PRO A 128 3.01 6.87 5.88
N GLY A 129 3.30 7.45 4.71
CA GLY A 129 4.56 7.25 3.99
C GLY A 129 4.69 5.94 3.22
N TYR A 130 3.65 5.11 3.13
CA TYR A 130 3.68 3.84 2.38
C TYR A 130 4.17 4.03 0.93
N TYR A 131 3.61 4.99 0.21
CA TYR A 131 3.99 5.31 -1.17
C TYR A 131 5.19 6.26 -1.29
N ASP A 132 5.76 6.74 -0.17
CA ASP A 132 6.91 7.65 -0.22
C ASP A 132 8.23 6.92 -0.48
N LYS A 133 8.27 5.59 -0.36
CA LYS A 133 9.47 4.78 -0.64
C LYS A 133 10.04 4.99 -2.04
N ASN A 134 9.19 5.30 -3.01
CA ASN A 134 9.60 5.59 -4.39
C ASN A 134 10.08 7.04 -4.60
N LYS A 135 9.93 7.91 -3.58
CA LYS A 135 10.39 9.30 -3.59
C LYS A 135 11.74 9.49 -2.89
N GLU A 136 12.23 8.50 -2.15
CA GLU A 136 13.53 8.58 -1.48
C GLU A 136 14.70 8.82 -2.45
N PRO A 137 14.82 8.12 -3.61
CA PRO A 137 15.86 8.44 -4.59
C PRO A 137 15.75 9.86 -5.15
N LEU A 138 14.52 10.38 -5.32
CA LEU A 138 14.26 11.73 -5.82
C LEU A 138 14.57 12.80 -4.77
N ARG A 139 14.38 12.50 -3.47
CA ARG A 139 14.75 13.39 -2.36
C ARG A 139 16.26 13.43 -2.16
N GLU A 140 16.93 12.27 -2.23
CA GLU A 140 18.39 12.21 -2.22
C GLU A 140 18.96 13.01 -3.39
N LEU A 141 18.45 12.83 -4.62
CA LEU A 141 18.81 13.63 -5.79
C LEU A 141 18.62 15.14 -5.56
N ALA A 142 17.50 15.55 -4.99
CA ALA A 142 17.20 16.97 -4.74
C ALA A 142 18.07 17.58 -3.62
N ALA A 143 18.66 16.76 -2.74
CA ALA A 143 19.58 17.17 -1.70
C ALA A 143 21.06 17.15 -2.15
N LEU A 144 21.36 16.62 -3.34
CA LEU A 144 22.70 16.68 -3.91
C LEU A 144 23.03 18.10 -4.36
N ASP A 145 24.09 18.68 -3.80
CA ASP A 145 24.71 19.87 -4.38
C ASP A 145 25.64 19.47 -5.52
N VAL A 146 25.03 19.24 -6.69
CA VAL A 146 25.73 18.87 -7.93
C VAL A 146 26.78 19.88 -8.38
N THR A 147 26.82 21.08 -7.80
CA THR A 147 27.83 22.09 -8.11
C THR A 147 29.15 21.86 -7.36
N THR A 148 29.13 21.01 -6.33
CA THR A 148 30.29 20.68 -5.48
C THR A 148 30.81 19.25 -5.68
N MET A 149 30.07 18.43 -6.41
CA MET A 149 30.41 17.02 -6.62
C MET A 149 31.28 16.82 -7.86
N SER A 150 32.19 15.85 -7.77
CA SER A 150 32.92 15.34 -8.92
C SER A 150 32.02 14.47 -9.82
N VAL A 151 32.42 14.33 -11.09
CA VAL A 151 31.72 13.48 -12.06
C VAL A 151 31.63 12.03 -11.56
N ASP A 152 32.67 11.52 -10.89
CA ASP A 152 32.70 10.15 -10.37
C ASP A 152 31.68 9.94 -9.23
N GLU A 153 31.51 10.93 -8.35
CA GLU A 153 30.51 10.88 -7.28
C GLU A 153 29.07 10.92 -7.81
N ILE A 154 28.84 11.69 -8.87
CA ILE A 154 27.55 11.73 -9.57
C ILE A 154 27.26 10.37 -10.22
N MET A 155 28.25 9.79 -10.92
CA MET A 155 28.09 8.49 -11.57
C MET A 155 27.84 7.36 -10.57
N ALA A 156 28.58 7.33 -9.45
CA ALA A 156 28.39 6.34 -8.39
C ALA A 156 27.00 6.42 -7.75
N PHE A 157 26.44 7.63 -7.60
CA PHE A 157 25.07 7.83 -7.12
C PHE A 157 24.04 7.19 -8.07
N PHE A 158 24.15 7.43 -9.38
CA PHE A 158 23.23 6.85 -10.37
C PHE A 158 23.34 5.32 -10.49
N GLU A 159 24.54 4.76 -10.32
CA GLU A 159 24.73 3.31 -10.28
C GLU A 159 24.08 2.65 -9.06
N LYS A 160 24.11 3.32 -7.90
CA LYS A 160 23.45 2.85 -6.68
C LYS A 160 21.92 2.95 -6.77
N ALA A 161 21.41 4.02 -7.41
CA ALA A 161 19.98 4.27 -7.56
C ALA A 161 19.29 3.38 -8.61
N ASN A 162 20.04 2.64 -9.44
CA ASN A 162 19.49 1.76 -10.48
C ASN A 162 20.15 0.37 -10.50
N PRO A 163 19.78 -0.54 -9.57
CA PRO A 163 20.42 -1.85 -9.44
C PRO A 163 20.18 -2.81 -10.63
N SER A 164 19.30 -2.45 -11.58
CA SER A 164 18.97 -3.27 -12.76
C SER A 164 20.09 -3.42 -13.80
N LYS A 165 21.21 -2.69 -13.65
CA LYS A 165 22.37 -2.77 -14.55
C LYS A 165 23.53 -3.63 -14.05
N ARG A 166 23.40 -4.27 -12.87
CA ARG A 166 24.40 -5.24 -12.39
C ARG A 166 24.03 -6.64 -12.89
N SER A 167 24.31 -6.88 -14.18
CA SER A 167 24.33 -8.21 -14.81
C SER A 167 25.72 -8.54 -15.30
#